data_AF-A0A096LL89-F1
#
_entry.id   AF-A0A096LL89-F1
#
_cell.length_a   1.000
_cell.length_b   1.000
_cell.length_c   1.000
_cell.angle_alpha   90.00
_cell.angle_beta   90.00
_cell.angle_gamma   90.00
#
_symmetry.space_group_name_H-M   'P 1'
#
loop_
_entity.id
_entity.type
_entity.pdbx_description
1 polymer ?
#
loop_
_entity_poly.entity_id
_entity_poly.type
_entity_poly.pdbx_seq_one_letter_code
_entity_poly.pdbx_strand_id
1 'polypeptide(L)'
;MLELLTGKVVTDPTSGFRACNKDAIDLFCKSYPDDYPEPESIALAMKLGLPVMEAPVKMNERQGGRSSIGGFSSVYYMINVTLAIVLVCWVHRGDK
;
A
#
# COMPACT_ATOMS: atom_id res chain seq x y z
N MET A 1 2.22 4.01 -10.54
CA MET A 1 3.48 3.94 -9.77
C MET A 1 3.74 2.53 -9.25
N LEU A 2 2.83 1.96 -8.46
CA LEU A 2 2.98 0.58 -7.95
C LEU A 2 3.16 -0.45 -9.05
N GLU A 3 2.40 -0.33 -10.15
CA GLU A 3 2.57 -1.20 -11.33
C GLU A 3 3.98 -1.14 -11.95
N LEU A 4 4.57 0.05 -12.04
CA LEU A 4 5.93 0.24 -12.57
C LEU A 4 7.00 -0.38 -11.66
N LEU A 5 6.73 -0.47 -10.35
CA LEU A 5 7.70 -0.95 -9.36
C LEU A 5 7.53 -2.43 -8.98
N THR A 6 6.32 -2.97 -9.12
CA THR A 6 5.96 -4.34 -8.72
C THR A 6 5.56 -5.24 -9.90
N GLY A 7 5.28 -4.65 -11.07
CA GLY A 7 4.80 -5.36 -12.26
C GLY A 7 3.33 -5.78 -12.22
N LYS A 8 2.57 -5.38 -11.19
CA LYS A 8 1.15 -5.72 -11.03
C LYS A 8 0.28 -4.46 -10.92
N VAL A 9 -0.89 -4.48 -11.57
CA VAL A 9 -1.87 -3.40 -11.50
C VAL A 9 -2.60 -3.45 -10.17
N VAL A 10 -2.58 -2.34 -9.43
CA VAL A 10 -3.41 -2.10 -8.24
C VAL A 10 -4.13 -0.78 -8.49
N THR A 11 -5.44 -0.83 -8.53
CA THR A 11 -6.33 0.30 -8.86
C THR A 11 -6.61 1.19 -7.65
N ASP A 12 -6.69 0.62 -6.44
CA ASP A 12 -6.82 1.39 -5.20
C ASP A 12 -5.86 0.88 -4.10
N PRO A 13 -4.63 1.41 -4.05
CA PRO A 13 -3.66 1.05 -3.03
C PRO A 13 -3.90 1.72 -1.67
N THR A 14 -4.89 2.61 -1.57
CA THR A 14 -5.21 3.38 -0.36
C THR A 14 -6.31 2.75 0.47
N SER A 15 -6.96 1.71 -0.05
CA SER A 15 -7.95 0.94 0.69
C SER A 15 -7.30 0.13 1.83
N GLY A 16 -7.75 0.40 3.05
CA GLY A 16 -7.45 -0.42 4.23
C GLY A 16 -8.28 -1.70 4.34
N PHE A 17 -9.25 -1.94 3.44
CA PHE A 17 -10.11 -3.12 3.51
C PHE A 17 -9.45 -4.33 2.84
N ARG A 18 -9.01 -5.31 3.65
CA ARG A 18 -8.15 -6.42 3.20
C ARG A 18 -8.54 -7.75 3.82
N ALA A 19 -8.38 -8.80 3.03
CA ALA A 19 -8.40 -10.17 3.50
C ALA A 19 -6.99 -10.77 3.32
N CYS A 20 -6.44 -11.36 4.38
CA CYS A 20 -5.10 -11.91 4.40
C CYS A 20 -5.15 -13.39 4.76
N ASN A 21 -4.34 -14.21 4.08
CA ASN A 21 -4.12 -15.60 4.47
C ASN A 21 -3.05 -15.69 5.58
N LYS A 22 -2.77 -16.90 6.07
CA LYS A 22 -1.78 -17.12 7.15
C LYS A 22 -0.38 -16.61 6.78
N ASP A 23 0.04 -16.79 5.54
CA ASP A 23 1.38 -16.36 5.08
C ASP A 23 1.51 -14.84 5.06
N ALA A 24 0.47 -14.14 4.59
CA ALA A 24 0.42 -12.68 4.62
C ALA A 24 0.39 -12.15 6.06
N ILE A 25 -0.34 -12.82 6.96
CA ILE A 25 -0.36 -12.45 8.38
C ILE A 25 1.04 -12.61 9.00
N ASP A 26 1.73 -13.72 8.77
CA ASP A 26 3.09 -13.93 9.30
C ASP A 26 4.08 -12.88 8.77
N LEU A 27 3.97 -12.51 7.49
CA LEU A 27 4.75 -11.43 6.91
C LEU A 27 4.49 -10.09 7.61
N PHE A 28 3.22 -9.71 7.75
CA PHE A 28 2.85 -8.43 8.34
C PHE A 28 3.12 -8.37 9.85
N CYS A 29 3.13 -9.50 10.56
CA CYS A 29 3.60 -9.53 11.94
C CYS A 29 5.09 -9.22 12.08
N LYS A 30 5.91 -9.49 11.05
CA LYS A 30 7.36 -9.24 11.05
C LYS A 30 7.71 -7.87 10.49
N SER A 31 6.97 -7.42 9.48
CA SER A 31 7.22 -6.16 8.79
C SER A 31 5.89 -5.54 8.38
N TYR A 32 5.44 -4.57 9.17
CA TYR A 32 4.29 -3.73 8.86
C TYR A 32 4.74 -2.26 8.81
N PRO A 33 4.41 -1.51 7.76
CA PRO A 33 4.78 -0.10 7.67
C PRO A 33 3.93 0.76 8.63
N ASP A 34 4.57 1.67 9.36
CA ASP A 34 3.90 2.58 10.31
C ASP A 34 3.29 3.83 9.65
N ASP A 35 3.99 4.44 8.69
CA ASP A 35 3.57 5.72 8.10
C ASP A 35 2.47 5.56 7.04
N TYR A 36 2.62 4.57 6.15
CA TYR A 36 1.66 4.28 5.08
C TYR A 36 1.40 2.79 4.98
N PRO A 37 0.71 2.22 5.97
CA PRO A 37 0.50 0.79 6.05
C PRO A 37 -0.17 0.27 4.79
N GLU A 38 -1.04 1.04 4.14
CA GLU A 38 -1.76 0.57 2.98
C GLU A 38 -0.87 0.31 1.74
N PRO A 39 -0.26 1.31 1.09
CA PRO A 39 0.47 1.10 -0.16
C PRO A 39 1.78 0.33 0.05
N GLU A 40 2.46 0.52 1.19
CA GLU A 40 3.77 -0.10 1.43
C GLU A 40 3.66 -1.61 1.70
N SER A 41 2.65 -2.05 2.47
CA SER A 41 2.45 -3.48 2.71
C SER A 41 2.01 -4.24 1.45
N ILE A 42 1.25 -3.60 0.55
CA ILE A 42 0.95 -4.17 -0.78
C ILE A 42 2.24 -4.33 -1.59
N ALA A 43 3.09 -3.30 -1.62
CA ALA A 43 4.36 -3.35 -2.33
C ALA A 43 5.27 -4.46 -1.78
N LEU A 44 5.36 -4.59 -0.46
CA LEU A 44 6.14 -5.63 0.23
C LEU A 44 5.61 -7.04 -0.10
N ALA A 45 4.30 -7.25 0.02
CA ALA A 45 3.68 -8.54 -0.29
C ALA A 45 3.92 -8.96 -1.75
N MET A 46 3.77 -8.02 -2.69
CA MET A 46 4.05 -8.27 -4.11
C MET A 46 5.52 -8.59 -4.37
N LYS A 47 6.44 -7.88 -3.69
CA LYS A 47 7.88 -8.10 -3.84
C LYS A 47 8.34 -9.46 -3.33
N LEU A 48 7.71 -9.94 -2.26
CA LEU A 48 7.97 -11.27 -1.70
C LEU A 48 7.22 -12.39 -2.43
N GLY A 49 6.55 -12.08 -3.55
CA GLY A 49 5.91 -13.07 -4.40
C GLY A 49 4.53 -13.54 -3.92
N LEU A 50 3.94 -12.90 -2.91
CA LEU A 50 2.58 -13.24 -2.48
C LEU A 50 1.56 -12.87 -3.58
N PRO A 51 0.54 -13.71 -3.80
CA PRO A 51 -0.55 -13.37 -4.70
C PRO A 51 -1.41 -12.27 -4.07
N VAL A 52 -1.52 -11.14 -4.77
CA VAL A 52 -2.37 -10.01 -4.39
C VAL A 52 -3.41 -9.84 -5.49
N MET A 53 -4.68 -9.75 -5.11
CA MET A 53 -5.81 -9.54 -6.02
C MET A 53 -6.75 -8.46 -5.47
N GLU A 54 -7.36 -7.70 -6.36
CA GLU A 54 -8.40 -6.72 -6.02
C GLU A 54 -9.79 -7.32 -6.28
N ALA A 55 -10.70 -7.18 -5.31
CA ALA A 55 -12.09 -7.55 -5.46
C ALA A 55 -12.94 -6.26 -5.59
N PRO A 56 -13.75 -6.11 -6.65
CA PRO A 56 -14.57 -4.91 -6.81
C PRO A 56 -15.62 -4.85 -5.71
N VAL A 57 -15.74 -3.69 -5.08
CA VAL A 57 -16.74 -3.42 -4.04
C VAL A 57 -17.51 -2.15 -4.36
N LYS A 58 -18.80 -2.14 -4.03
CA LYS A 58 -19.62 -0.94 -4.14
C LYS A 58 -19.36 -0.05 -2.93
N MET A 59 -18.59 1.02 -3.14
CA MET A 59 -18.33 2.01 -2.11
C MET A 59 -19.61 2.78 -1.79
N ASN A 60 -19.99 2.82 -0.52
CA ASN A 60 -21.05 3.69 -0.03
C ASN A 60 -20.43 4.99 0.46
N GLU A 61 -21.04 6.13 0.13
CA GLU A 61 -20.56 7.42 0.61
C GLU A 61 -20.61 7.48 2.14
N ARG A 62 -19.57 8.10 2.72
CA ARG A 62 -19.50 8.32 4.16
C ARG A 62 -20.60 9.30 4.54
N GLN A 63 -21.46 8.93 5.49
CA GLN A 63 -22.49 9.84 6.03
C GLN A 63 -21.93 10.88 7.02
N GLY A 64 -20.63 10.83 7.34
CA GLY A 64 -19.98 11.77 8.24
C GLY A 64 -18.46 11.62 8.31
N GLY A 65 -17.82 12.67 8.86
CA GLY A 65 -16.36 12.82 8.97
C GLY A 65 -15.82 13.83 7.96
N ARG A 66 -14.88 14.67 8.40
CA ARG A 66 -14.04 15.49 7.51
C ARG A 66 -12.76 14.73 7.22
N SER A 67 -12.30 14.70 5.97
CA SER A 67 -10.99 14.15 5.65
C SER A 67 -9.92 14.83 6.50
N SER A 68 -9.15 14.04 7.24
CA SER A 68 -7.97 14.53 7.97
C SER A 68 -6.90 15.11 7.02
N ILE A 69 -7.02 14.81 5.73
CA ILE A 69 -6.23 15.36 4.62
C ILE A 69 -7.00 16.56 4.04
N GLY A 70 -6.60 17.78 4.42
CA GLY A 70 -7.10 19.03 3.85
C GLY A 70 -6.04 19.74 3.01
N GLY A 71 -6.36 20.10 1.77
CA GLY A 71 -5.60 21.08 0.97
C GLY A 71 -4.13 20.73 0.72
N PHE A 72 -3.21 21.61 1.15
CA PHE A 72 -1.76 21.50 0.89
C PHE A 72 -1.09 20.29 1.57
N SER A 73 -1.66 19.78 2.65
CA SER A 73 -1.15 18.59 3.34
C SER A 73 -1.20 17.35 2.44
N SER A 74 -2.17 17.27 1.52
CA SER A 74 -2.33 16.17 0.55
C SER A 74 -1.15 16.05 -0.41
N VAL A 75 -0.61 17.19 -0.87
CA VAL A 75 0.50 17.21 -1.83
C VAL A 75 1.80 16.78 -1.14
N TYR A 76 2.04 17.30 0.07
CA TYR A 76 3.17 16.87 0.91
C TYR A 76 3.09 15.37 1.22
N TYR A 77 1.90 14.87 1.53
CA TYR A 77 1.62 13.44 1.72
C TYR A 77 1.97 12.61 0.48
N MET A 78 1.46 12.99 -0.69
CA MET A 78 1.71 12.27 -1.95
C MET A 78 3.20 12.18 -2.29
N ILE A 79 3.97 13.23 -2.01
CA ILE A 79 5.43 13.24 -2.24
C ILE A 79 6.13 12.28 -1.28
N ASN A 80 5.80 12.31 0.02
CA ASN A 80 6.41 11.41 1.01
C ASN A 80 6.11 9.94 0.73
N VAL A 81 4.86 9.60 0.41
CA VAL A 81 4.45 8.23 0.00
C VAL A 81 5.26 7.78 -1.22
N THR A 82 5.39 8.65 -2.22
CA THR A 82 6.13 8.34 -3.44
C THR A 82 7.61 8.04 -3.11
N LEU A 83 8.24 8.83 -2.25
CA LEU A 83 9.63 8.62 -1.85
C LEU A 83 9.79 7.33 -1.03
N ALA A 84 8.89 7.05 -0.09
CA ALA A 84 8.91 5.86 0.74
C ALA A 84 8.83 4.58 -0.10
N ILE A 85 7.85 4.51 -1.03
CA ILE A 85 7.70 3.35 -1.92
C ILE A 85 8.95 3.15 -2.80
N VAL A 86 9.55 4.24 -3.32
CA VAL A 86 10.80 4.15 -4.11
C VAL A 86 11.93 3.58 -3.26
N LEU A 87 12.10 4.05 -2.02
CA LEU A 87 13.13 3.57 -1.11
C LEU A 87 12.93 2.10 -0.74
N VAL A 88 11.71 1.68 -0.41
CA VAL A 88 11.39 0.27 -0.12
C VAL A 88 11.72 -0.62 -1.32
N CYS A 89 11.30 -0.21 -2.52
CA CYS A 89 11.61 -0.92 -3.74
C CYS A 89 13.12 -0.96 -4.05
N TRP A 90 13.87 0.09 -3.70
CA TRP A 90 15.31 0.20 -3.95
C TRP A 90 16.17 -0.56 -2.94
N VAL A 91 15.88 -0.46 -1.64
CA VAL A 91 16.59 -1.14 -0.55
C VAL A 91 16.53 -2.66 -0.74
N HIS A 92 15.35 -3.20 -1.00
CA HIS A 92 15.20 -4.64 -1.23
C HIS A 92 15.63 -5.07 -2.65
N ARG A 93 16.31 -4.23 -3.44
CA ARG A 93 16.81 -4.58 -4.79
C ARG A 93 18.14 -5.34 -4.73
N GLY A 94 18.78 -5.38 -3.55
CA GLY A 94 20.03 -6.09 -3.28
C GLY A 94 19.88 -7.50 -2.68
N ASP A 95 18.65 -7.93 -2.35
CA ASP A 95 18.37 -9.25 -1.75
C ASP A 95 18.14 -10.37 -2.80
N LYS A 96 18.96 -10.36 -3.86
CA LYS A 96 19.00 -11.44 -4.85
C LYS A 96 20.25 -12.29 -4.68
#